data_AF-A0A3P6PBD6-F1
#
_entry.id   AF-A0A3P6PBD6-F1
#
_cell.length_a   1.000
_cell.length_b   1.000
_cell.length_c   1.000
_cell.angle_alpha   90.00
_cell.angle_beta   90.00
_cell.angle_gamma   90.00
#
_symmetry.space_group_name_H-M   'P 1'
#
loop_
_entity.id
_entity.type
_entity.pdbx_description
1 polymer ?
#
loop_
_entity_poly.entity_id
_entity_poly.type
_entity_poly.pdbx_seq_one_letter_code
_entity_poly.pdbx_strand_id
1 'polypeptide(L)'
;MVWDAADYVIPPQQRSAFFVMTNLVITPGQTLGACEEAHDVYGNDCQSEDDCHAGHIVMLGSGVQTGNCVPSTRKVGLKVCEIYGWCPTEHDITPTDFVLANAPNFTVMLKNSIEFPRYQVKRRNILSWMDKRFLFTCRYNPYDEKMKYCPIFTLGDIMNYTDAENKQIWRQGGMVSIHIEWNCNLDYDEEQCLPKYVFRRLDDFDSIVGKGWNFRYSYHYMENGTRKRNLIKAYGIQFFITVYGKGGKFNMLTFSMNLGSGLALLGIATVLCDMIVLNVTRKRNLYRDAKVDLVAQQKKIVKKQYLQFTTSQNSMKEDAASAAKDGGEGESSPTGSRKSEPRENGGRSEVDHRLGIKMHGAMTMEGKYAPALPMYVIGSTEV
;
A
#
# COMPACT_ATOMS: atom_id res chain seq x y z
N MET A 1 -36.84 -9.57 10.64
CA MET A 1 -35.57 -10.26 10.33
C MET A 1 -34.46 -9.48 11.00
N VAL A 2 -33.50 -10.16 11.63
CA VAL A 2 -32.35 -9.54 12.32
C VAL A 2 -31.10 -9.98 11.55
N TRP A 3 -30.18 -9.05 11.31
CA TRP A 3 -28.93 -9.30 10.59
C TRP A 3 -27.76 -9.11 11.54
N ASP A 4 -26.79 -10.01 11.52
CA ASP A 4 -25.56 -9.90 12.30
C ASP A 4 -24.30 -9.89 11.42
N ALA A 5 -23.13 -9.77 12.06
CA ALA A 5 -21.86 -9.66 11.35
C ALA A 5 -21.53 -10.88 10.46
N ALA A 6 -22.09 -12.05 10.74
CA ALA A 6 -21.90 -13.22 9.89
C ALA A 6 -22.69 -13.10 8.58
N ASP A 7 -23.75 -12.30 8.56
CA ASP A 7 -24.62 -12.15 7.40
C ASP A 7 -24.20 -11.00 6.48
N TYR A 8 -23.75 -9.87 7.03
CA TYR A 8 -23.45 -8.65 6.25
C TYR A 8 -21.97 -8.40 5.95
N VAL A 9 -21.05 -9.22 6.50
CA VAL A 9 -19.60 -9.13 6.24
C VAL A 9 -19.16 -10.25 5.32
N ILE A 10 -18.91 -9.93 4.05
CA ILE A 10 -18.73 -10.94 3.00
C ILE A 10 -17.54 -10.62 2.08
N PRO A 11 -16.54 -11.51 1.96
CA PRO A 11 -16.28 -12.63 2.85
C PRO A 11 -15.83 -12.12 4.24
N PRO A 12 -16.04 -12.92 5.30
CA PRO A 12 -15.69 -12.52 6.66
C PRO A 12 -14.17 -12.37 6.88
N GLN A 13 -13.35 -12.89 5.96
CA GLN A 13 -11.90 -12.75 5.97
C GLN A 13 -11.43 -12.13 4.67
N GLN A 14 -10.93 -10.91 4.75
CA GLN A 14 -10.20 -10.23 3.68
C GLN A 14 -8.93 -9.62 4.27
N ARG A 15 -7.81 -9.75 3.56
CA ARG A 15 -6.57 -9.07 3.96
C ARG A 15 -6.66 -7.61 3.55
N SER A 16 -6.42 -6.71 4.51
CA SER A 16 -6.35 -5.27 4.26
C SER A 16 -7.59 -4.70 3.54
N ALA A 17 -8.75 -5.32 3.72
CA ALA A 17 -10.02 -4.85 3.19
C ALA A 17 -11.16 -5.48 3.97
N PHE A 18 -12.37 -4.93 3.84
CA PHE A 18 -13.60 -5.55 4.31
C PHE A 18 -14.79 -5.02 3.51
N PHE A 19 -15.82 -5.85 3.39
CA PHE A 19 -17.08 -5.48 2.75
C PHE A 19 -18.17 -5.37 3.80
N VAL A 20 -19.03 -4.36 3.66
CA VAL A 20 -20.26 -4.24 4.43
C VAL A 20 -21.44 -4.17 3.48
N MET A 21 -22.29 -5.19 3.52
CA MET A 21 -23.57 -5.18 2.81
C MET A 21 -24.48 -4.09 3.40
N THR A 22 -25.06 -3.25 2.55
CA THR A 22 -25.99 -2.19 2.95
C THR A 22 -27.38 -2.40 2.36
N ASN A 23 -27.45 -3.05 1.20
CA ASN A 23 -28.68 -3.34 0.49
C ASN A 23 -28.57 -4.68 -0.25
N LEU A 24 -29.70 -5.31 -0.57
CA LEU A 24 -29.69 -6.62 -1.23
C LEU A 24 -30.99 -6.92 -1.96
N VAL A 25 -30.90 -7.78 -2.97
CA VAL A 25 -32.03 -8.38 -3.69
C VAL A 25 -31.94 -9.90 -3.52
N ILE A 26 -33.02 -10.53 -3.03
CA ILE A 26 -33.09 -11.98 -2.83
C ILE A 26 -34.01 -12.59 -3.88
N THR A 27 -33.54 -13.63 -4.56
CA THR A 27 -34.36 -14.52 -5.38
C THR A 27 -34.37 -15.91 -4.73
N PRO A 28 -35.37 -16.21 -3.88
CA PRO A 28 -35.41 -17.45 -3.11
C PRO A 28 -35.89 -18.64 -3.95
N GLY A 29 -35.50 -19.85 -3.54
CA GLY A 29 -36.10 -21.08 -4.04
C GLY A 29 -35.85 -21.39 -5.51
N GLN A 30 -34.76 -20.87 -6.10
CA GLN A 30 -34.42 -21.18 -7.47
C GLN A 30 -34.18 -22.69 -7.65
N THR A 31 -34.79 -23.28 -8.67
CA THR A 31 -34.56 -24.66 -9.12
C THR A 31 -34.04 -24.68 -10.54
N LEU A 32 -33.38 -25.76 -10.95
CA LEU A 32 -33.06 -25.94 -12.37
C LEU A 32 -34.35 -26.24 -13.16
N GLY A 33 -34.59 -25.48 -14.21
CA GLY A 33 -35.80 -25.60 -15.03
C GLY A 33 -35.83 -24.61 -16.18
N ALA A 34 -36.96 -24.58 -16.89
CA ALA A 34 -37.24 -23.61 -17.94
C ALA A 34 -38.09 -22.44 -17.40
N CYS A 35 -37.71 -21.20 -17.72
CA CYS A 35 -38.45 -20.00 -17.36
C CYS A 35 -38.10 -18.81 -18.27
N GLU A 36 -38.87 -17.72 -18.17
CA GLU A 36 -38.57 -16.46 -18.83
C GLU A 36 -37.19 -15.89 -18.42
N GLU A 37 -36.42 -15.39 -19.39
CA GLU A 37 -35.23 -14.58 -19.10
C GLU A 37 -35.61 -13.23 -18.49
N ALA A 38 -34.70 -12.62 -17.73
CA ALA A 38 -34.95 -11.34 -17.10
C ALA A 38 -35.00 -10.19 -18.14
N HIS A 39 -36.06 -9.38 -18.14
CA HIS A 39 -36.29 -8.29 -19.11
C HIS A 39 -35.20 -7.20 -19.20
N ASP A 40 -34.28 -7.15 -18.25
CA ASP A 40 -33.13 -6.25 -18.20
C ASP A 40 -31.91 -6.79 -18.97
N VAL A 41 -31.95 -8.05 -19.41
CA VAL A 41 -30.91 -8.66 -20.24
C VAL A 41 -31.05 -8.17 -21.67
N TYR A 42 -30.07 -7.39 -22.14
CA TYR A 42 -30.08 -6.90 -23.52
C TYR A 42 -30.10 -8.05 -24.54
N GLY A 43 -31.04 -7.99 -25.49
CA GLY A 43 -31.15 -8.95 -26.59
C GLY A 43 -31.94 -10.23 -26.27
N ASN A 44 -32.75 -10.25 -25.21
CA ASN A 44 -33.66 -11.35 -24.90
C ASN A 44 -35.12 -11.11 -25.31
N ASP A 45 -35.48 -9.87 -25.63
CA ASP A 45 -36.81 -9.50 -26.12
C ASP A 45 -37.08 -10.23 -27.44
N CYS A 46 -38.25 -10.84 -27.57
CA CYS A 46 -38.65 -11.58 -28.76
C CYS A 46 -40.05 -11.17 -29.23
N GLN A 47 -40.33 -11.35 -30.51
CA GLN A 47 -41.67 -11.20 -31.08
C GLN A 47 -42.21 -12.57 -31.52
N SER A 48 -41.34 -13.40 -32.09
CA SER A 48 -41.60 -14.80 -32.48
C SER A 48 -40.52 -15.74 -31.93
N GLU A 49 -40.73 -17.06 -32.08
CA GLU A 49 -39.76 -18.09 -31.69
C GLU A 49 -38.46 -18.02 -32.51
N ASP A 50 -38.49 -17.48 -33.73
CA ASP A 50 -37.31 -17.33 -34.58
C ASP A 50 -36.24 -16.39 -33.98
N ASP A 51 -36.65 -15.48 -33.09
CA ASP A 51 -35.76 -14.56 -32.37
C ASP A 51 -34.98 -15.28 -31.24
N CYS A 52 -35.42 -16.49 -30.84
CA CYS A 52 -34.83 -17.27 -29.77
C CYS A 52 -34.13 -18.50 -30.34
N HIS A 53 -32.82 -18.61 -30.15
CA HIS A 53 -32.04 -19.69 -30.75
C HIS A 53 -31.73 -20.78 -29.72
N ALA A 54 -32.28 -21.98 -29.92
CA ALA A 54 -32.04 -23.10 -29.02
C ALA A 54 -30.53 -23.39 -28.86
N GLY A 55 -30.05 -23.49 -27.62
CA GLY A 55 -28.64 -23.72 -27.31
C GLY A 55 -27.77 -22.46 -27.31
N HIS A 56 -28.31 -21.29 -27.68
CA HIS A 56 -27.59 -20.03 -27.64
C HIS A 56 -27.45 -19.52 -26.19
N ILE A 57 -26.26 -19.00 -25.86
CA ILE A 57 -25.95 -18.44 -24.54
C ILE A 57 -25.76 -16.94 -24.69
N VAL A 58 -26.62 -16.18 -24.03
CA VAL A 58 -26.45 -14.72 -23.94
C VAL A 58 -25.40 -14.42 -22.88
N MET A 59 -24.36 -13.66 -23.22
CA MET A 59 -23.19 -13.41 -22.35
C MET A 59 -23.55 -12.78 -20.98
N LEU A 60 -24.59 -11.95 -20.94
CA LEU A 60 -25.12 -11.34 -19.71
C LEU A 60 -26.43 -12.00 -19.24
N GLY A 61 -26.83 -13.09 -19.88
CA GLY A 61 -28.05 -13.85 -19.56
C GLY A 61 -27.87 -14.82 -18.41
N SER A 62 -28.99 -15.36 -17.94
CA SER A 62 -29.08 -16.22 -16.76
C SER A 62 -29.05 -17.71 -17.10
N GLY A 63 -29.09 -18.07 -18.39
CA GLY A 63 -29.12 -19.47 -18.83
C GLY A 63 -28.99 -19.64 -20.35
N VAL A 64 -29.32 -20.85 -20.81
CA VAL A 64 -29.26 -21.24 -22.23
C VAL A 64 -30.64 -21.10 -22.84
N GLN A 65 -30.78 -20.45 -23.99
CA GLN A 65 -32.08 -20.32 -24.65
C GLN A 65 -32.64 -21.69 -25.07
N THR A 66 -33.95 -21.90 -24.83
CA THR A 66 -34.66 -23.12 -25.25
C THR A 66 -35.14 -23.04 -26.70
N GLY A 67 -35.27 -21.83 -27.24
CA GLY A 67 -35.85 -21.54 -28.56
C GLY A 67 -37.30 -21.03 -28.50
N ASN A 68 -37.93 -21.05 -27.33
CA ASN A 68 -39.30 -20.57 -27.19
C ASN A 68 -39.35 -19.07 -26.84
N CYS A 69 -40.34 -18.36 -27.39
CA CYS A 69 -40.65 -16.98 -27.04
C CYS A 69 -41.88 -16.91 -26.13
N VAL A 70 -41.70 -16.56 -24.86
CA VAL A 70 -42.76 -16.61 -23.83
C VAL A 70 -43.19 -15.21 -23.38
N PRO A 71 -44.47 -15.00 -23.04
CA PRO A 71 -44.93 -13.72 -22.52
C PRO A 71 -44.31 -13.46 -21.14
N SER A 72 -43.83 -12.23 -20.90
CA SER A 72 -43.20 -11.91 -19.64
C SER A 72 -44.21 -11.80 -18.51
N THR A 73 -43.91 -12.39 -17.35
CA THR A 73 -44.76 -12.27 -16.16
C THR A 73 -44.56 -10.93 -15.43
N ARG A 74 -43.48 -10.21 -15.74
CA ARG A 74 -43.03 -9.00 -15.03
C ARG A 74 -43.48 -7.71 -15.69
N LYS A 75 -43.61 -7.70 -17.01
CA LYS A 75 -43.97 -6.51 -17.79
C LYS A 75 -45.05 -6.85 -18.82
N VAL A 76 -46.21 -6.21 -18.69
CA VAL A 76 -47.35 -6.42 -19.57
C VAL A 76 -46.99 -6.06 -21.01
N GLY A 77 -47.29 -6.97 -21.95
CA GLY A 77 -47.05 -6.76 -23.38
C GLY A 77 -45.61 -7.01 -23.84
N LEU A 78 -44.69 -7.37 -22.94
CA LEU A 78 -43.34 -7.80 -23.29
C LEU A 78 -43.33 -9.33 -23.47
N LYS A 79 -42.60 -9.83 -24.47
CA LYS A 79 -42.23 -11.24 -24.58
C LYS A 79 -40.71 -11.35 -24.58
N VAL A 80 -40.22 -12.41 -23.96
CA VAL A 80 -38.80 -12.68 -23.81
C VAL A 80 -38.51 -14.15 -24.12
N CYS A 81 -37.28 -14.44 -24.51
CA CYS A 81 -36.87 -15.82 -24.73
C CYS A 81 -36.92 -16.64 -23.43
N GLU A 82 -37.42 -17.86 -23.54
CA GLU A 82 -37.33 -18.86 -22.48
C GLU A 82 -35.90 -19.43 -22.42
N ILE A 83 -35.43 -19.62 -21.20
CA ILE A 83 -34.11 -20.17 -20.92
C ILE A 83 -34.22 -21.40 -20.03
N TYR A 84 -33.24 -22.30 -20.16
CA TYR A 84 -32.97 -23.35 -19.19
C TYR A 84 -31.84 -22.91 -18.26
N GLY A 85 -32.13 -22.85 -16.96
CA GLY A 85 -31.20 -22.32 -15.96
C GLY A 85 -31.78 -22.37 -14.56
N TRP A 86 -31.31 -21.46 -13.69
CA TRP A 86 -31.85 -21.32 -12.34
C TRP A 86 -33.10 -20.43 -12.36
N CYS A 87 -34.25 -21.05 -12.13
CA CYS A 87 -35.57 -20.46 -12.26
C CYS A 87 -36.28 -20.33 -10.89
N PRO A 88 -36.99 -19.22 -10.63
CA PRO A 88 -37.15 -18.07 -11.50
C PRO A 88 -35.87 -17.23 -11.61
N THR A 89 -35.69 -16.52 -12.72
CA THR A 89 -34.57 -15.58 -12.92
C THR A 89 -34.57 -14.45 -11.89
N GLU A 90 -33.42 -13.80 -11.68
CA GLU A 90 -33.33 -12.65 -10.76
C GLU A 90 -34.30 -11.54 -11.16
N HIS A 91 -34.93 -10.90 -10.18
CA HIS A 91 -35.77 -9.72 -10.40
C HIS A 91 -35.15 -8.51 -9.72
N ASP A 92 -34.44 -7.68 -10.50
CA ASP A 92 -33.58 -6.61 -9.99
C ASP A 92 -34.34 -5.34 -9.53
N ILE A 93 -35.37 -5.52 -8.72
CA ILE A 93 -36.05 -4.40 -8.05
C ILE A 93 -35.33 -4.11 -6.74
N THR A 94 -34.42 -3.14 -6.79
CA THR A 94 -33.78 -2.63 -5.58
C THR A 94 -34.76 -1.75 -4.80
N PRO A 95 -34.93 -1.97 -3.47
CA PRO A 95 -35.74 -1.09 -2.63
C PRO A 95 -35.31 0.39 -2.74
N THR A 96 -36.26 1.31 -2.55
CA THR A 96 -36.02 2.77 -2.61
C THR A 96 -35.06 3.23 -1.50
N ASP A 97 -35.23 2.66 -0.31
CA ASP A 97 -34.31 2.80 0.81
C ASP A 97 -33.34 1.61 0.87
N PHE A 98 -32.22 1.77 1.58
CA PHE A 98 -31.29 0.65 1.80
C PHE A 98 -31.78 -0.24 2.94
N VAL A 99 -31.71 -1.57 2.74
CA VAL A 99 -32.30 -2.56 3.65
C VAL A 99 -31.69 -2.48 5.07
N LEU A 100 -30.40 -2.17 5.20
CA LEU A 100 -29.75 -2.05 6.50
C LEU A 100 -29.71 -0.59 6.97
N ALA A 101 -30.86 -0.04 7.36
CA ALA A 101 -31.00 1.34 7.85
C ALA A 101 -30.00 1.73 8.96
N ASN A 102 -29.60 0.77 9.79
CA ASN A 102 -28.64 0.96 10.89
C ASN A 102 -27.16 0.80 10.48
N ALA A 103 -26.86 0.51 9.21
CA ALA A 103 -25.48 0.35 8.74
C ALA A 103 -24.56 1.54 9.07
N PRO A 104 -24.99 2.82 9.02
CA PRO A 104 -24.16 3.95 9.44
C PRO A 104 -23.68 3.87 10.90
N ASN A 105 -24.45 3.22 11.77
CA ASN A 105 -24.14 3.06 13.20
C ASN A 105 -23.27 1.83 13.50
N PHE A 106 -22.95 1.01 12.48
CA PHE A 106 -22.05 -0.12 12.67
C PHE A 106 -20.64 0.36 13.00
N THR A 107 -19.95 -0.42 13.82
CA THR A 107 -18.59 -0.10 14.25
C THR A 107 -17.59 -1.08 13.67
N VAL A 108 -16.45 -0.54 13.24
CA VAL A 108 -15.30 -1.31 12.79
C VAL A 108 -14.11 -1.02 13.69
N MET A 109 -13.42 -2.07 14.12
CA MET A 109 -12.19 -1.96 14.88
C MET A 109 -11.00 -2.36 13.99
N LEU A 110 -10.13 -1.40 13.70
CA LEU A 110 -8.93 -1.64 12.90
C LEU A 110 -7.77 -2.03 13.83
N LYS A 111 -7.21 -3.22 13.62
CA LYS A 111 -6.02 -3.67 14.35
C LYS A 111 -4.85 -3.67 13.38
N ASN A 112 -3.97 -2.68 13.55
CA ASN A 112 -2.81 -2.51 12.70
C ASN A 112 -1.50 -2.64 13.50
N SER A 113 -0.54 -3.34 12.92
CA SER A 113 0.82 -3.48 13.43
C SER A 113 1.80 -3.29 12.28
N ILE A 114 2.84 -2.50 12.54
CA ILE A 114 3.89 -2.15 11.60
C ILE A 114 5.26 -2.49 12.19
N GLU A 115 6.23 -2.70 11.32
CA GLU A 115 7.63 -2.84 11.66
C GLU A 115 8.43 -1.99 10.68
N PHE A 116 9.42 -1.25 11.19
CA PHE A 116 10.48 -0.64 10.39
C PHE A 116 11.70 -1.56 10.45
N PRO A 117 11.87 -2.53 9.52
CA PRO A 117 12.80 -3.64 9.72
C PRO A 117 14.26 -3.19 9.81
N ARG A 118 14.61 -2.12 9.08
CA ARG A 118 15.94 -1.49 9.11
C ARG A 118 16.35 -1.05 10.52
N TYR A 119 15.40 -0.61 11.33
CA TYR A 119 15.65 -0.11 12.68
C TYR A 119 15.14 -1.07 13.77
N GLN A 120 14.51 -2.19 13.40
CA GLN A 120 13.90 -3.17 14.29
C GLN A 120 12.86 -2.57 15.26
N VAL A 121 12.21 -1.49 14.84
CA VAL A 121 11.17 -0.80 15.62
C VAL A 121 9.80 -1.34 15.23
N LYS A 122 9.03 -1.83 16.21
CA LYS A 122 7.67 -2.36 16.02
C LYS A 122 6.64 -1.47 16.69
N ARG A 123 5.61 -1.08 15.97
CA ARG A 123 4.51 -0.25 16.51
C ARG A 123 3.16 -0.84 16.19
N ARG A 124 2.16 -0.43 16.96
CA ARG A 124 0.75 -0.82 16.80
C ARG A 124 -0.16 0.37 17.08
N ASN A 125 -1.32 0.39 16.43
CA ASN A 125 -2.25 1.52 16.53
C ASN A 125 -3.05 1.56 17.86
N ILE A 126 -3.10 0.44 18.60
CA ILE A 126 -3.62 0.41 19.97
C ILE A 126 -2.46 0.77 20.91
N LEU A 127 -2.46 2.00 21.39
CA LEU A 127 -1.38 2.59 22.18
C LEU A 127 -1.32 2.01 23.61
N SER A 128 -0.15 2.12 24.26
CA SER A 128 0.12 1.56 25.60
C SER A 128 -0.85 2.07 26.68
N TRP A 129 -1.26 3.34 26.60
CA TRP A 129 -2.20 3.95 27.54
C TRP A 129 -3.67 3.54 27.33
N MET A 130 -4.01 2.91 26.20
CA MET A 130 -5.39 2.51 25.90
C MET A 130 -5.77 1.25 26.67
N ASP A 131 -6.64 1.40 27.66
CA ASP A 131 -7.19 0.29 28.41
C ASP A 131 -8.45 -0.28 27.74
N LYS A 132 -8.92 -1.43 28.25
CA LYS A 132 -10.15 -2.07 27.74
C LYS A 132 -11.35 -1.13 27.86
N ARG A 133 -11.43 -0.36 28.96
CA ARG A 133 -12.56 0.54 29.23
C ARG A 133 -12.63 1.66 28.20
N PHE A 134 -11.48 2.25 27.85
CA PHE A 134 -11.38 3.21 26.76
C PHE A 134 -11.80 2.59 25.43
N LEU A 135 -11.29 1.40 25.09
CA LEU A 135 -11.65 0.74 23.84
C LEU A 135 -13.14 0.35 23.74
N PHE A 136 -13.85 0.15 24.84
CA PHE A 136 -15.30 -0.11 24.76
C PHE A 136 -16.10 1.13 24.34
N THR A 137 -15.67 2.33 24.75
CA THR A 137 -16.45 3.55 24.59
C THR A 137 -15.89 4.53 23.57
N CYS A 138 -14.61 4.43 23.23
CA CYS A 138 -13.98 5.38 22.33
C CYS A 138 -14.58 5.27 20.93
N ARG A 139 -14.68 6.42 20.26
CA ARG A 139 -15.01 6.54 18.85
C ARG A 139 -14.01 7.52 18.25
N TYR A 140 -13.50 7.18 17.08
CA TYR A 140 -12.55 8.02 16.39
C TYR A 140 -13.13 9.41 16.12
N ASN A 141 -12.36 10.44 16.43
CA ASN A 141 -12.69 11.83 16.09
C ASN A 141 -11.38 12.57 15.76
N PRO A 142 -11.18 13.05 14.52
CA PRO A 142 -9.94 13.69 14.09
C PRO A 142 -9.69 15.04 14.77
N TYR A 143 -10.71 15.69 15.30
CA TYR A 143 -10.62 17.03 15.91
C TYR A 143 -10.29 17.00 17.41
N ASP A 144 -10.39 15.84 18.05
CA ASP A 144 -10.10 15.66 19.48
C ASP A 144 -8.68 15.10 19.69
N GLU A 145 -7.97 15.63 20.68
CA GLU A 145 -6.56 15.30 20.92
C GLU A 145 -6.33 13.82 21.29
N LYS A 146 -7.29 13.18 21.95
CA LYS A 146 -7.18 11.80 22.42
C LYS A 146 -7.91 10.83 21.50
N MET A 147 -9.09 11.20 21.03
CA MET A 147 -9.94 10.32 20.20
C MET A 147 -9.44 10.18 18.77
N LYS A 148 -8.56 11.07 18.28
CA LYS A 148 -7.88 10.90 16.97
C LYS A 148 -7.02 9.64 16.88
N TYR A 149 -6.74 8.97 18.00
CA TYR A 149 -6.00 7.70 18.01
C TYR A 149 -6.90 6.48 18.25
N CYS A 150 -8.19 6.67 18.54
CA CYS A 150 -9.10 5.55 18.77
C CYS A 150 -9.19 4.68 17.50
N PRO A 151 -8.99 3.35 17.59
CA PRO A 151 -9.00 2.45 16.45
C PRO A 151 -10.41 1.94 16.09
N ILE A 152 -11.46 2.56 16.66
CA ILE A 152 -12.86 2.16 16.48
C ILE A 152 -13.60 3.29 15.80
N PHE A 153 -14.21 2.98 14.67
CA PHE A 153 -14.85 3.93 13.77
C PHE A 153 -16.30 3.52 13.60
N THR A 154 -17.20 4.49 13.48
CA THR A 154 -18.54 4.21 12.92
C THR A 154 -18.47 4.34 11.40
N LEU A 155 -19.26 3.55 10.67
CA LEU A 155 -19.27 3.66 9.21
C LEU A 155 -19.79 5.03 8.74
N GLY A 156 -20.75 5.61 9.47
CA GLY A 156 -21.25 6.96 9.21
C GLY A 156 -20.15 8.03 9.36
N ASP A 157 -19.33 7.95 10.41
CA ASP A 157 -18.23 8.89 10.61
C ASP A 157 -17.17 8.76 9.52
N ILE A 158 -16.82 7.52 9.13
CA ILE A 158 -15.89 7.29 7.99
C ILE A 158 -16.40 8.03 6.76
N MET A 159 -17.69 7.89 6.43
CA MET A 159 -18.28 8.57 5.28
C MET A 159 -18.29 10.09 5.43
N ASN A 160 -18.58 10.62 6.63
CA ASN A 160 -18.53 12.06 6.88
C ASN A 160 -17.11 12.64 6.74
N TYR A 161 -16.08 11.83 7.02
CA TYR A 161 -14.68 12.21 6.82
C TYR A 161 -14.16 11.96 5.42
N THR A 162 -14.95 11.35 4.53
CA THR A 162 -14.69 11.42 3.10
C THR A 162 -15.24 12.75 2.59
N ASP A 163 -14.46 13.53 1.83
CA ASP A 163 -14.90 14.78 1.19
C ASP A 163 -15.96 14.57 0.08
N ALA A 164 -16.79 13.53 0.19
CA ALA A 164 -17.75 13.09 -0.83
C ALA A 164 -19.19 13.24 -0.30
N GLU A 165 -19.90 14.25 -0.80
CA GLU A 165 -21.33 14.41 -0.56
C GLU A 165 -22.13 13.45 -1.44
N ASN A 166 -22.36 12.21 -1.02
CA ASN A 166 -23.35 11.38 -1.72
C ASN A 166 -24.02 10.32 -0.84
N LYS A 167 -25.30 10.52 -0.56
CA LYS A 167 -26.15 9.58 0.19
C LYS A 167 -26.44 8.28 -0.59
N GLN A 168 -26.20 8.23 -1.91
CA GLN A 168 -26.52 7.07 -2.74
C GLN A 168 -25.61 5.85 -2.49
N ILE A 169 -24.44 6.04 -1.87
CA ILE A 169 -23.50 4.95 -1.56
C ILE A 169 -24.12 3.86 -0.69
N TRP A 170 -25.06 4.22 0.20
CA TRP A 170 -25.78 3.25 1.03
C TRP A 170 -26.73 2.38 0.22
N ARG A 171 -27.24 2.88 -0.92
CA ARG A 171 -28.19 2.15 -1.78
C ARG A 171 -27.50 1.31 -2.84
N GLN A 172 -26.52 1.89 -3.54
CA GLN A 172 -25.86 1.28 -4.69
C GLN A 172 -24.51 0.63 -4.35
N GLY A 173 -23.99 0.88 -3.15
CA GLY A 173 -22.63 0.51 -2.79
C GLY A 173 -21.58 1.49 -3.31
N GLY A 174 -20.32 1.23 -3.00
CA GLY A 174 -19.18 2.04 -3.43
C GLY A 174 -17.86 1.52 -2.86
N MET A 175 -16.79 2.27 -3.11
CA MET A 175 -15.44 1.89 -2.69
C MET A 175 -14.81 3.01 -1.86
N VAL A 176 -14.31 2.67 -0.66
CA VAL A 176 -13.70 3.64 0.25
C VAL A 176 -12.30 3.16 0.64
N SER A 177 -11.33 4.07 0.62
CA SER A 177 -9.98 3.85 1.11
C SER A 177 -9.82 4.41 2.51
N ILE A 178 -9.25 3.61 3.40
CA ILE A 178 -8.79 3.97 4.73
C ILE A 178 -7.26 3.91 4.71
N HIS A 179 -6.63 5.06 4.80
CA HIS A 179 -5.18 5.19 4.87
C HIS A 179 -4.74 5.28 6.34
N ILE A 180 -3.76 4.46 6.73
CA ILE A 180 -3.10 4.52 8.04
C ILE A 180 -1.64 4.92 7.81
N GLU A 181 -1.33 6.17 8.12
CA GLU A 181 -0.02 6.78 7.88
C GLU A 181 0.87 6.73 9.14
N TRP A 182 2.10 6.25 8.98
CA TRP A 182 3.12 6.11 10.03
C TRP A 182 4.41 6.85 9.65
N ASN A 183 4.38 8.19 9.72
CA ASN A 183 5.59 9.00 9.51
C ASN A 183 6.27 9.26 10.86
N CYS A 184 7.37 8.57 11.09
CA CYS A 184 8.02 8.53 12.39
C CYS A 184 9.46 8.99 12.30
N ASN A 185 9.80 9.97 13.14
CA ASN A 185 11.17 10.31 13.42
C ASN A 185 11.64 9.47 14.62
N LEU A 186 12.46 8.47 14.34
CA LEU A 186 13.01 7.48 15.28
C LEU A 186 14.28 7.99 15.99
N ASP A 187 14.60 9.27 15.85
CA ASP A 187 15.55 9.97 16.72
C ASP A 187 14.93 10.33 18.08
N TYR A 188 13.61 10.44 18.12
CA TYR A 188 12.84 10.65 19.34
C TYR A 188 12.32 9.32 19.91
N ASP A 189 11.60 9.42 21.02
CA ASP A 189 10.97 8.27 21.66
C ASP A 189 9.98 7.57 20.71
N GLU A 190 10.02 6.24 20.70
CA GLU A 190 9.16 5.40 19.85
C GLU A 190 7.67 5.60 20.15
N GLU A 191 7.30 6.07 21.35
CA GLU A 191 5.92 6.41 21.69
C GLU A 191 5.38 7.62 20.93
N GLN A 192 6.25 8.49 20.41
CA GLN A 192 5.85 9.61 19.55
C GLN A 192 5.55 9.19 18.10
N CYS A 193 5.92 7.96 17.72
CA CYS A 193 5.51 7.36 16.46
C CYS A 193 4.05 6.90 16.58
N LEU A 194 3.14 7.74 16.08
CA LEU A 194 1.68 7.58 16.20
C LEU A 194 1.01 7.51 14.83
N PRO A 195 -0.06 6.72 14.68
CA PRO A 195 -0.76 6.58 13.41
C PRO A 195 -1.62 7.82 13.11
N LYS A 196 -1.77 8.13 11.82
CA LYS A 196 -2.73 9.10 11.32
C LYS A 196 -3.69 8.42 10.35
N TYR A 197 -5.00 8.61 10.55
CA TYR A 197 -6.03 8.03 9.70
C TYR A 197 -6.53 9.06 8.67
N VAL A 198 -6.67 8.65 7.42
CA VAL A 198 -7.21 9.47 6.33
C VAL A 198 -8.20 8.64 5.52
N PHE A 199 -9.38 9.20 5.24
CA PHE A 199 -10.46 8.51 4.53
C PHE A 199 -10.65 9.14 3.15
N ARG A 200 -10.84 8.31 2.13
CA ARG A 200 -11.10 8.77 0.76
C ARG A 200 -12.11 7.88 0.08
N ARG A 201 -13.02 8.45 -0.69
CA ARG A 201 -13.83 7.68 -1.63
C ARG A 201 -13.00 7.38 -2.88
N LEU A 202 -13.08 6.15 -3.40
CA LEU A 202 -12.30 5.69 -4.56
C LEU A 202 -13.12 5.56 -5.83
N ASP A 203 -14.43 5.31 -5.74
CA ASP A 203 -15.29 5.10 -6.90
C ASP A 203 -15.68 6.40 -7.59
N ASP A 204 -15.74 6.37 -8.92
CA ASP A 204 -16.31 7.43 -9.76
C ASP A 204 -17.84 7.29 -9.75
N PHE A 205 -18.50 8.10 -8.92
CA PHE A 205 -19.95 8.07 -8.74
C PHE A 205 -20.72 8.86 -9.80
N ASP A 206 -20.02 9.68 -10.60
CA ASP A 206 -20.61 10.46 -11.69
C ASP A 206 -20.66 9.66 -13.00
N SER A 207 -19.93 8.54 -13.07
CA SER A 207 -19.98 7.62 -14.21
C SER A 207 -21.41 7.13 -14.49
N ILE A 208 -21.79 7.14 -15.78
CA ILE A 208 -23.08 6.65 -16.26
C ILE A 208 -23.11 5.11 -16.24
N VAL A 209 -21.94 4.46 -16.30
CA VAL A 209 -21.78 3.00 -16.42
C VAL A 209 -21.13 2.44 -15.15
N GLY A 210 -21.66 1.31 -14.66
CA GLY A 210 -21.07 0.60 -13.52
C GLY A 210 -21.23 1.32 -12.18
N LYS A 211 -22.39 1.97 -11.96
CA LYS A 211 -22.67 2.70 -10.72
C LYS A 211 -22.66 1.78 -9.50
N GLY A 212 -21.92 2.19 -8.47
CA GLY A 212 -21.88 1.54 -7.17
C GLY A 212 -21.02 0.28 -7.12
N TRP A 213 -21.29 -0.59 -6.16
CA TRP A 213 -20.55 -1.83 -5.94
C TRP A 213 -21.50 -2.94 -5.51
N ASN A 214 -21.56 -4.01 -6.32
CA ASN A 214 -22.41 -5.16 -6.07
C ASN A 214 -21.78 -6.46 -6.54
N PHE A 215 -22.21 -7.57 -5.96
CA PHE A 215 -21.87 -8.91 -6.41
C PHE A 215 -22.99 -9.89 -6.07
N ARG A 216 -22.94 -11.07 -6.68
CA ARG A 216 -23.92 -12.14 -6.48
C ARG A 216 -23.27 -13.33 -5.79
N TYR A 217 -23.99 -13.95 -4.89
CA TYR A 217 -23.65 -15.22 -4.28
C TYR A 217 -24.92 -16.04 -4.04
N SER A 218 -24.77 -17.34 -3.78
CA SER A 218 -25.93 -18.21 -3.60
C SER A 218 -25.74 -19.24 -2.49
N TYR A 219 -26.82 -19.48 -1.75
CA TYR A 219 -26.90 -20.57 -0.78
C TYR A 219 -27.65 -21.74 -1.37
N HIS A 220 -26.97 -22.87 -1.54
CA HIS A 220 -27.58 -24.09 -2.06
C HIS A 220 -28.16 -24.95 -0.93
N TYR A 221 -29.34 -25.51 -1.14
CA TYR A 221 -30.01 -26.40 -0.19
C TYR A 221 -30.84 -27.45 -0.91
N MET A 222 -31.30 -28.46 -0.17
CA MET A 222 -32.19 -29.51 -0.66
C MET A 222 -33.54 -29.38 0.04
N GLU A 223 -34.62 -29.47 -0.71
CA GLU A 223 -35.98 -29.45 -0.18
C GLU A 223 -36.81 -30.50 -0.92
N ASN A 224 -37.40 -31.45 -0.18
CA ASN A 224 -38.19 -32.57 -0.74
C ASN A 224 -37.48 -33.31 -1.89
N GLY A 225 -36.17 -33.57 -1.75
CA GLY A 225 -35.37 -34.26 -2.77
C GLY A 225 -34.99 -33.41 -3.99
N THR A 226 -35.46 -32.16 -4.08
CA THR A 226 -35.13 -31.23 -5.17
C THR A 226 -34.02 -30.28 -4.74
N ARG A 227 -33.01 -30.09 -5.59
CA ARG A 227 -31.92 -29.13 -5.35
C ARG A 227 -32.41 -27.71 -5.61
N LYS A 228 -32.30 -26.86 -4.61
CA LYS A 228 -32.65 -25.44 -4.67
C LYS A 228 -31.46 -24.54 -4.37
N ARG A 229 -31.58 -23.26 -4.70
CA ARG A 229 -30.70 -22.21 -4.17
C ARG A 229 -31.45 -20.92 -3.91
N ASN A 230 -30.99 -20.17 -2.93
CA ASN A 230 -31.34 -18.76 -2.79
C ASN A 230 -30.22 -17.96 -3.43
N LEU A 231 -30.54 -17.16 -4.45
CA LEU A 231 -29.61 -16.20 -5.05
C LEU A 231 -29.74 -14.87 -4.32
N ILE A 232 -28.60 -14.29 -3.95
CA ILE A 232 -28.52 -12.99 -3.31
C ILE A 232 -27.61 -12.11 -4.15
N LYS A 233 -28.12 -10.95 -4.55
CA LYS A 233 -27.32 -9.85 -5.06
C LYS A 233 -27.15 -8.84 -3.95
N ALA A 234 -25.92 -8.70 -3.46
CA ALA A 234 -25.59 -7.77 -2.40
C ALA A 234 -25.00 -6.49 -2.98
N TYR A 235 -25.47 -5.37 -2.46
CA TYR A 235 -24.90 -4.04 -2.66
C TYR A 235 -24.30 -3.58 -1.34
N GLY A 236 -23.16 -2.90 -1.40
CA GLY A 236 -22.51 -2.47 -0.18
C GLY A 236 -21.21 -1.73 -0.43
N ILE A 237 -20.55 -1.39 0.68
CA ILE A 237 -19.36 -0.57 0.65
C ILE A 237 -18.16 -1.48 0.84
N GLN A 238 -17.23 -1.44 -0.12
CA GLN A 238 -15.94 -2.10 -0.03
C GLN A 238 -14.91 -1.12 0.54
N PHE A 239 -14.39 -1.43 1.72
CA PHE A 239 -13.34 -0.65 2.36
C PHE A 239 -11.97 -1.28 2.08
N PHE A 240 -11.03 -0.50 1.58
CA PHE A 240 -9.64 -0.88 1.36
C PHE A 240 -8.77 -0.21 2.40
N ILE A 241 -7.92 -0.97 3.08
CA ILE A 241 -7.03 -0.45 4.12
C ILE A 241 -5.62 -0.41 3.54
N THR A 242 -5.08 0.80 3.41
CA THR A 242 -3.71 1.00 2.95
C THR A 242 -2.87 1.55 4.09
N VAL A 243 -1.81 0.83 4.44
CA VAL A 243 -0.88 1.25 5.49
C VAL A 243 0.42 1.68 4.83
N TYR A 244 0.91 2.86 5.13
CA TYR A 244 2.18 3.37 4.61
C TYR A 244 2.82 4.31 5.60
N GLY A 245 4.10 4.62 5.41
CA GLY A 245 4.81 5.49 6.32
C GLY A 245 6.29 5.56 6.00
N LYS A 246 7.02 6.40 6.73
CA LYS A 246 8.48 6.52 6.65
C LYS A 246 9.06 6.59 8.05
N GLY A 247 9.99 5.69 8.35
CA GLY A 247 10.83 5.76 9.55
C GLY A 247 12.17 6.41 9.22
N GLY A 248 12.45 7.58 9.80
CA GLY A 248 13.75 8.23 9.70
C GLY A 248 14.53 8.09 10.99
N LYS A 249 15.80 7.72 10.94
CA LYS A 249 16.73 7.79 12.08
C LYS A 249 18.04 8.41 11.61
N PHE A 250 18.66 9.21 12.47
CA PHE A 250 19.93 9.84 12.23
C PHE A 250 20.99 8.81 11.87
N ASN A 251 21.70 9.10 10.79
CA ASN A 251 22.79 8.28 10.30
C ASN A 251 23.96 9.20 9.97
N MET A 252 25.07 9.00 10.69
CA MET A 252 26.29 9.80 10.54
C MET A 252 26.85 9.76 9.11
N LEU A 253 26.71 8.62 8.40
CA LEU A 253 27.18 8.48 7.02
C LEU A 253 26.35 9.34 6.06
N THR A 254 25.03 9.31 6.18
CA THR A 254 24.14 10.13 5.37
C THR A 254 24.34 11.61 5.68
N PHE A 255 24.53 11.95 6.96
CA PHE A 255 24.83 13.32 7.38
C PHE A 255 26.15 13.82 6.77
N SER A 256 27.24 13.07 6.87
CA SER A 256 28.55 13.50 6.34
C SER A 256 28.55 13.62 4.81
N MET A 257 27.86 12.73 4.11
CA MET A 257 27.69 12.80 2.66
C MET A 257 26.90 14.05 2.24
N ASN A 258 25.80 14.34 2.93
CA ASN A 258 24.98 15.53 2.66
C ASN A 258 25.73 16.82 3.04
N LEU A 259 26.48 16.83 4.14
CA LEU A 259 27.30 17.97 4.55
C LEU A 259 28.42 18.24 3.54
N GLY A 260 29.13 17.21 3.11
CA GLY A 260 30.17 17.32 2.08
C GLY A 260 29.61 17.84 0.76
N SER A 261 28.46 17.32 0.33
CA SER A 261 27.76 17.77 -0.87
C SER A 261 27.31 19.23 -0.75
N GLY A 262 26.76 19.62 0.40
CA GLY A 262 26.35 21.00 0.68
C GLY A 262 27.53 21.98 0.67
N LEU A 263 28.66 21.62 1.27
CA LEU A 263 29.88 22.44 1.25
C LEU A 263 30.47 22.56 -0.15
N ALA A 264 30.41 21.51 -0.97
CA ALA A 264 30.86 21.57 -2.37
C ALA A 264 30.03 22.57 -3.19
N LEU A 265 28.71 22.67 -2.94
CA LEU A 265 27.84 23.64 -3.62
C LEU A 265 28.20 25.09 -3.32
N LEU A 266 28.78 25.41 -2.15
CA LEU A 266 29.27 26.76 -1.84
C LEU A 266 30.38 27.22 -2.81
N GLY A 267 31.10 26.28 -3.43
CA GLY A 267 32.08 26.59 -4.47
C GLY A 267 31.47 27.32 -5.68
N ILE A 268 30.21 27.00 -6.03
CA ILE A 268 29.51 27.62 -7.16
C ILE A 268 29.29 29.11 -6.92
N ALA A 269 29.01 29.52 -5.68
CA ALA A 269 28.83 30.93 -5.33
C ALA A 269 30.09 31.76 -5.61
N THR A 270 31.28 31.21 -5.34
CA THR A 270 32.55 31.91 -5.63
C THR A 270 32.77 32.10 -7.13
N VAL A 271 32.45 31.08 -7.95
CA VAL A 271 32.54 31.15 -9.42
C VAL A 271 31.56 32.19 -9.98
N LEU A 272 30.34 32.24 -9.45
CA LEU A 272 29.34 33.25 -9.86
C LEU A 272 29.76 34.65 -9.44
N CYS A 273 30.21 34.85 -8.20
CA CYS A 273 30.75 36.13 -7.73
C CYS A 273 31.91 36.59 -8.61
N ASP A 274 32.83 35.68 -8.96
CA ASP A 274 33.93 35.96 -9.87
C ASP A 274 33.44 36.33 -11.27
N MET A 275 32.45 35.62 -11.82
CA MET A 275 31.85 35.94 -13.11
C MET A 275 31.24 37.34 -13.12
N ILE A 276 30.51 37.71 -12.07
CA ILE A 276 29.86 39.02 -11.93
C ILE A 276 30.92 40.13 -11.78
N VAL A 277 31.87 39.97 -10.86
CA VAL A 277 32.91 40.97 -10.59
C VAL A 277 33.77 41.22 -11.83
N LEU A 278 34.17 40.17 -12.54
CA LEU A 278 35.11 40.29 -13.67
C LEU A 278 34.46 40.72 -15.00
N ASN A 279 33.13 40.58 -15.15
CA ASN A 279 32.44 40.88 -16.41
C ASN A 279 31.44 42.03 -16.32
N VAL A 280 30.75 42.20 -15.19
CA VAL A 280 29.60 43.14 -15.05
C VAL A 280 29.97 44.43 -14.32
N THR A 281 30.91 44.40 -13.37
CA THR A 281 31.19 45.60 -12.55
C THR A 281 31.89 46.72 -13.33
N ARG A 282 31.56 47.97 -12.99
CA ARG A 282 32.10 49.17 -13.64
C ARG A 282 33.63 49.31 -13.52
N LYS A 283 34.23 48.76 -12.46
CA LYS A 283 35.70 48.71 -12.24
C LYS A 283 36.32 47.36 -12.63
N ARG A 284 35.71 46.59 -13.54
CA ARG A 284 36.16 45.24 -13.93
C ARG A 284 37.64 45.11 -14.31
N ASN A 285 38.23 46.12 -14.95
CA ASN A 285 39.63 46.07 -15.38
C ASN A 285 40.57 46.04 -14.16
N LEU A 286 40.29 46.87 -13.15
CA LEU A 286 41.03 46.88 -11.88
C LEU A 286 40.97 45.53 -11.16
N TYR A 287 39.78 44.89 -11.14
CA TYR A 287 39.60 43.58 -10.52
C TYR A 287 40.25 42.45 -11.33
N ARG A 288 40.24 42.52 -12.68
CA ARG A 288 40.93 41.56 -13.55
C ARG A 288 42.42 41.62 -13.35
N ASP A 289 43.02 42.81 -13.37
CA ASP A 289 44.46 42.98 -13.23
C ASP A 289 44.91 42.47 -11.85
N ALA A 290 44.24 42.91 -10.78
CA ALA A 290 44.53 42.44 -9.42
C ALA A 290 44.45 40.91 -9.30
N LYS A 291 43.41 40.27 -9.85
CA LYS A 291 43.21 38.82 -9.74
C LYS A 291 44.18 38.02 -10.63
N VAL A 292 44.35 38.43 -11.89
CA VAL A 292 45.20 37.72 -12.86
C VAL A 292 46.67 37.84 -12.46
N ASP A 293 47.12 39.01 -11.98
CA ASP A 293 48.49 39.21 -11.52
C ASP A 293 48.79 38.41 -10.24
N LEU A 294 47.85 38.37 -9.29
CA LEU A 294 47.95 37.51 -8.10
C LEU A 294 48.13 36.04 -8.47
N VAL A 295 47.31 35.53 -9.40
CA VAL A 295 47.37 34.13 -9.86
C VAL A 295 48.68 33.86 -10.61
N ALA A 296 49.13 34.79 -11.45
CA ALA A 296 50.39 34.66 -12.18
C ALA A 296 51.61 34.64 -11.24
N GLN A 297 51.61 35.46 -10.19
CA GLN A 297 52.66 35.47 -9.16
C GLN A 297 52.68 34.16 -8.36
N GLN A 298 51.53 33.65 -7.92
CA GLN A 298 51.45 32.37 -7.21
C GLN A 298 51.96 31.19 -8.05
N LYS A 299 51.59 31.11 -9.34
CA LYS A 299 52.08 30.05 -10.24
C LYS A 299 53.62 30.10 -10.41
N LYS A 300 54.22 31.29 -10.44
CA LYS A 300 55.68 31.43 -10.51
C LYS A 300 56.37 30.92 -9.24
N ILE A 301 55.78 31.15 -8.06
CA ILE A 301 56.31 30.68 -6.77
C ILE A 301 56.25 29.15 -6.68
N VAL A 302 55.09 28.56 -7.00
CA VAL A 302 54.91 27.09 -6.98
C VAL A 302 55.84 26.42 -8.00
N LYS A 303 56.00 26.97 -9.20
CA LYS A 303 56.91 26.44 -10.22
C LYS A 303 58.37 26.48 -9.76
N LYS A 304 58.81 27.55 -9.08
CA LYS A 304 60.17 27.63 -8.50
C LYS A 304 60.38 26.58 -7.41
N GLN A 305 59.41 26.38 -6.52
CA GLN A 305 59.49 25.36 -5.46
C GLN A 305 59.55 23.93 -6.04
N TYR A 306 58.74 23.63 -7.06
CA TYR A 306 58.79 22.33 -7.73
C TYR A 306 60.13 22.08 -8.43
N LEU A 307 60.69 23.12 -9.09
CA LEU A 307 62.00 23.03 -9.74
C LEU A 307 63.13 22.82 -8.73
N GLN A 308 63.08 23.48 -7.58
CA GLN A 308 64.04 23.28 -6.49
C GLN A 308 63.96 21.87 -5.90
N PHE A 309 62.74 21.34 -5.70
CA PHE A 309 62.55 19.98 -5.20
C PHE A 309 63.05 18.91 -6.18
N THR A 310 62.79 19.07 -7.48
CA THR A 310 63.29 18.17 -8.53
C THR A 310 64.79 18.27 -8.72
N THR A 311 65.38 19.46 -8.57
CA THR A 311 66.83 19.64 -8.59
C THR A 311 67.50 18.96 -7.39
N SER A 312 66.89 19.04 -6.20
CA SER A 312 67.37 18.36 -4.98
C SER A 312 67.26 16.83 -5.08
N GLN A 313 66.18 16.29 -5.69
CA GLN A 313 66.10 14.85 -5.95
C GLN A 313 67.09 14.37 -7.01
N ASN A 314 67.37 15.18 -8.04
CA ASN A 314 68.34 14.83 -9.07
C ASN A 314 69.78 14.91 -8.53
N SER A 315 70.11 15.88 -7.66
CA SER A 315 71.40 15.91 -6.99
C SER A 315 71.59 14.71 -6.06
N MET A 316 70.56 14.29 -5.32
CA MET A 316 70.63 13.05 -4.51
C MET A 316 70.79 11.78 -5.37
N LYS A 317 70.27 11.76 -6.60
CA LYS A 317 70.48 10.65 -7.56
C LYS A 317 71.85 10.69 -8.23
N GLU A 318 72.39 11.87 -8.51
CA GLU A 318 73.74 12.05 -9.05
C GLU A 318 74.82 11.74 -8.00
N ASP A 319 74.58 12.09 -6.74
CA ASP A 319 75.44 11.71 -5.61
C ASP A 319 75.42 10.18 -5.38
N ALA A 320 74.27 9.52 -5.54
CA ALA A 320 74.18 8.06 -5.52
C ALA A 320 74.83 7.38 -6.74
N ALA A 321 74.86 8.04 -7.90
CA ALA A 321 75.50 7.54 -9.11
C ALA A 321 77.02 7.80 -9.15
N SER A 322 77.52 8.84 -8.46
CA SER A 322 78.95 9.10 -8.29
C SER A 322 79.57 8.18 -7.23
N ALA A 323 78.82 7.84 -6.17
CA ALA A 323 79.21 6.81 -5.20
C ALA A 323 79.27 5.39 -5.81
N ALA A 324 78.60 5.14 -6.93
CA ALA A 324 78.65 3.86 -7.65
C ALA A 324 79.78 3.77 -8.71
N LYS A 325 80.60 4.84 -8.87
CA LYS A 325 81.74 4.88 -9.80
C LYS A 325 83.11 4.88 -9.11
N ASP A 326 83.16 4.87 -7.79
CA ASP A 326 84.38 4.71 -6.99
C ASP A 326 84.26 3.42 -6.17
N GLY A 327 84.49 2.29 -6.85
CA GLY A 327 84.26 0.97 -6.29
C GLY A 327 84.33 -0.14 -7.34
N GLY A 328 85.44 -0.19 -8.09
CA GLY A 328 85.76 -1.29 -8.98
C GLY A 328 87.06 -1.96 -8.57
N GLU A 329 86.97 -3.03 -7.78
CA GLU A 329 87.80 -4.25 -7.87
C GLU A 329 87.27 -5.29 -6.88
N GLY A 330 87.10 -6.55 -7.33
CA GLY A 330 86.99 -7.70 -6.41
C GLY A 330 85.74 -8.59 -6.48
N GLU A 331 85.46 -9.13 -7.67
CA GLU A 331 85.26 -10.57 -7.95
C GLU A 331 84.33 -11.50 -7.12
N SER A 332 83.58 -12.29 -7.90
CA SER A 332 83.03 -13.65 -7.65
C SER A 332 81.62 -13.83 -7.05
N SER A 333 80.68 -14.06 -7.98
CA SER A 333 79.50 -14.94 -7.90
C SER A 333 79.87 -16.40 -7.56
N PRO A 334 78.91 -17.34 -7.36
CA PRO A 334 77.52 -17.25 -6.91
C PRO A 334 77.18 -18.37 -5.88
N THR A 335 75.88 -18.68 -5.74
CA THR A 335 75.22 -19.79 -5.01
C THR A 335 74.83 -19.43 -3.57
N GLY A 336 73.64 -19.69 -3.06
CA GLY A 336 72.45 -20.39 -3.54
C GLY A 336 71.56 -20.65 -2.32
N SER A 337 70.26 -20.78 -2.55
CA SER A 337 69.30 -21.52 -1.70
C SER A 337 68.81 -20.93 -0.37
N ARG A 338 67.56 -20.42 -0.45
CA ARG A 338 66.34 -21.03 0.12
C ARG A 338 66.28 -21.29 1.63
N LYS A 339 65.33 -20.61 2.31
CA LYS A 339 64.40 -21.04 3.40
C LYS A 339 63.95 -19.77 4.16
N SER A 340 62.76 -19.60 4.70
CA SER A 340 61.57 -20.45 4.91
C SER A 340 60.46 -19.56 5.49
N GLU A 341 59.21 -19.91 5.22
CA GLU A 341 58.03 -19.49 6.00
C GLU A 341 58.17 -19.88 7.50
N PRO A 342 57.25 -19.39 8.36
CA PRO A 342 56.14 -20.28 8.68
C PRO A 342 54.75 -19.63 8.57
N ARG A 343 53.82 -20.47 8.11
CA ARG A 343 52.37 -20.39 8.29
C ARG A 343 51.98 -20.51 9.76
N GLU A 344 50.86 -19.91 10.12
CA GLU A 344 49.91 -20.54 11.05
C GLU A 344 48.47 -20.39 10.55
N ASN A 345 47.74 -21.50 10.66
CA ASN A 345 46.42 -21.78 10.15
C ASN A 345 45.39 -21.65 11.28
N GLY A 346 44.14 -21.38 10.92
CA GLY A 346 43.00 -22.14 11.47
C GLY A 346 41.99 -21.34 12.28
N GLY A 347 40.71 -21.46 11.90
CA GLY A 347 39.59 -21.13 12.78
C GLY A 347 38.29 -20.76 12.06
N ARG A 348 37.64 -21.71 11.39
CA ARG A 348 36.26 -21.63 10.91
C ARG A 348 35.33 -22.16 12.00
N SER A 349 34.24 -21.44 12.30
CA SER A 349 33.07 -22.02 12.96
C SER A 349 31.80 -21.30 12.50
N GLU A 350 30.89 -22.11 12.00
CA GLU A 350 29.55 -21.83 11.46
C GLU A 350 28.58 -22.50 12.44
N VAL A 351 27.56 -21.79 12.94
CA VAL A 351 26.46 -22.41 13.69
C VAL A 351 25.15 -21.74 13.29
N ASP A 352 24.30 -22.57 12.68
CA ASP A 352 22.90 -22.38 12.34
C ASP A 352 22.02 -22.73 13.56
N HIS A 353 20.92 -22.00 13.76
CA HIS A 353 19.83 -22.45 14.65
C HIS A 353 18.47 -21.93 14.17
N ARG A 354 17.70 -22.84 13.58
CA ARG A 354 16.24 -22.80 13.51
C ARG A 354 15.63 -23.09 14.88
N LEU A 355 14.56 -22.38 15.24
CA LEU A 355 13.52 -22.90 16.13
C LEU A 355 12.17 -22.24 15.80
N GLY A 356 11.16 -23.07 15.55
CA GLY A 356 9.74 -22.69 15.58
C GLY A 356 9.07 -23.22 16.84
N ILE A 357 7.88 -22.69 17.17
CA ILE A 357 6.79 -23.27 17.99
C ILE A 357 5.58 -22.32 17.80
N LYS A 358 4.49 -22.74 17.14
CA LYS A 358 3.27 -23.44 17.62
C LYS A 358 2.31 -22.61 18.49
N MET A 359 1.09 -22.45 17.96
CA MET A 359 -0.09 -21.83 18.57
C MET A 359 -0.71 -22.70 19.68
N HIS A 360 -1.37 -22.06 20.64
CA HIS A 360 -2.44 -22.65 21.45
C HIS A 360 -3.65 -21.71 21.50
N GLY A 361 -4.83 -22.27 21.19
CA GLY A 361 -6.12 -21.66 21.45
C GLY A 361 -6.74 -22.17 22.76
N ALA A 362 -7.74 -21.45 23.26
CA ALA A 362 -8.70 -21.94 24.24
C ALA A 362 -10.04 -21.21 24.09
N MET A 363 -11.11 -22.00 23.98
CA MET A 363 -12.53 -21.63 24.14
C MET A 363 -12.87 -21.39 25.62
N THR A 364 -13.90 -20.60 25.91
CA THR A 364 -15.19 -21.07 26.51
C THR A 364 -16.22 -19.94 26.65
N MET A 365 -17.50 -20.35 26.63
CA MET A 365 -18.77 -19.61 26.63
C MET A 365 -19.13 -18.91 27.95
N GLU A 366 -19.92 -17.83 27.90
CA GLU A 366 -21.33 -17.82 28.37
C GLU A 366 -21.99 -16.44 28.15
N GLY A 367 -23.30 -16.47 27.93
CA GLY A 367 -24.07 -15.43 27.24
C GLY A 367 -24.40 -14.17 28.04
N LYS A 368 -24.55 -13.09 27.27
CA LYS A 368 -25.39 -11.90 27.50
C LYS A 368 -25.53 -11.20 26.14
N TYR A 369 -26.73 -10.71 25.85
CA TYR A 369 -27.15 -10.07 24.60
C TYR A 369 -26.03 -9.29 23.89
N ALA A 370 -25.77 -9.63 22.62
CA ALA A 370 -24.71 -9.04 21.82
C ALA A 370 -25.00 -7.57 21.49
N PRO A 371 -24.19 -6.59 21.96
CA PRO A 371 -24.00 -5.40 21.15
C PRO A 371 -23.36 -5.86 19.84
N ALA A 372 -23.75 -5.27 18.70
CA ALA A 372 -23.18 -5.59 17.39
C ALA A 372 -21.65 -5.75 17.53
N LEU A 373 -21.16 -6.97 17.31
CA LEU A 373 -19.75 -7.27 17.49
C LEU A 373 -18.97 -6.36 16.53
N PRO A 374 -17.94 -5.64 17.01
CA PRO A 374 -17.14 -4.82 16.13
C PRO A 374 -16.50 -5.72 15.08
N MET A 375 -16.60 -5.31 13.81
CA MET A 375 -15.92 -6.00 12.74
C MET A 375 -14.41 -5.84 12.94
N TYR A 376 -13.70 -6.95 13.09
CA TYR A 376 -12.25 -6.92 13.28
C TYR A 376 -11.56 -7.08 11.94
N VAL A 377 -10.79 -6.07 11.54
CA VAL A 377 -9.94 -6.16 10.36
C VAL A 377 -8.50 -6.12 10.80
N ILE A 378 -7.79 -7.22 10.50
CA ILE A 378 -6.40 -7.41 10.87
C ILE A 378 -5.56 -7.11 9.64
N GLY A 379 -4.81 -6.02 9.69
CA GLY A 379 -3.84 -5.64 8.66
C GLY A 379 -2.43 -5.65 9.25
N SER A 380 -1.59 -6.57 8.79
CA SER A 380 -0.14 -6.58 9.04
C SER A 380 0.58 -6.20 7.75
N THR A 381 1.45 -5.21 7.83
CA THR A 381 2.20 -4.70 6.67
C THR A 381 3.60 -4.36 7.13
N GLU A 382 4.59 -4.87 6.40
CA GLU A 382 5.95 -4.31 6.43
C GLU A 382 5.90 -2.96 5.70
N VAL A 383 6.43 -1.91 6.33
CA VAL A 383 6.39 -0.53 5.83
C VAL A 383 7.78 -0.07 5.42
#